data_AF-A0A838WEF5-F1
#
_entry.id   AF-A0A838WEF5-F1
#
_cell.length_a   1.000
_cell.length_b   1.000
_cell.length_c   1.000
_cell.angle_alpha   90.00
_cell.angle_beta   90.00
_cell.angle_gamma   90.00
#
_symmetry.space_group_name_H-M   'P 1'
#
loop_
_entity.id
_entity.type
_entity.pdbx_description
1 polymer ?
#
loop_
_entity_poly.entity_id
_entity_poly.type
_entity_poly.pdbx_seq_one_letter_code
_entity_poly.pdbx_strand_id
1 'polypeptide(L)'
;MSLALALARSRVLGALLLLGAACAPALQGPPAGFPVPAEIPELEAQLARDSASVPVLVRLGVAYREVGRAQDARALLERAAALTPEDPAAVYYLGLTYEELAQPARARELYTAYQQVGRQPELQEQLRQRLPLLARQELTLAVRGAIERETELAGTPPQPRTVAVFPFLYRGEDAQLSSLSRALAEMLVTDLSQTDRVRVLERTRVQLLLDELQLAESGLVDPPTAVRGGHLLGAGRIVQGRIEGDERMLRLQAAVVGIGGEWDGRALSEEDALRRLFELEKRLALSIYRSLGVVLTPAERERVMQQPTDNLQALLAYGECLEAEDMGDFSRAARSCGQAATLDPAFGAAQQAAARVADLVAAAEVTTQQLARRGAPELRTGLVLAELSELDAIRVLVPDPQARDPISEAQGREGLGRRTVLEIILQRP
;
A
#
# COMPACT_ATOMS: atom_id res chain seq x y z
N MET A 1 34.51 -48.56 -6.02
CA MET A 1 34.41 -49.81 -6.81
C MET A 1 33.42 -50.71 -6.08
N SER A 2 32.20 -51.00 -6.52
CA SER A 2 31.55 -50.98 -7.84
C SER A 2 30.03 -50.85 -7.61
N LEU A 3 29.34 -49.83 -8.14
CA LEU A 3 28.43 -49.90 -9.29
C LEU A 3 27.84 -51.28 -9.64
N ALA A 4 26.51 -51.41 -9.64
CA ALA A 4 25.66 -51.60 -10.84
C ALA A 4 24.23 -52.10 -10.47
N LEU A 5 23.17 -51.33 -10.82
CA LEU A 5 22.10 -51.64 -11.81
C LEU A 5 21.15 -52.81 -11.44
N ALA A 6 19.83 -52.83 -11.65
CA ALA A 6 18.88 -51.99 -12.36
C ALA A 6 17.42 -52.50 -12.16
N LEU A 7 16.44 -51.60 -12.34
CA LEU A 7 15.17 -51.77 -13.09
C LEU A 7 14.08 -52.77 -12.63
N ALA A 8 12.96 -52.19 -12.15
CA ALA A 8 11.68 -52.06 -12.89
C ALA A 8 10.39 -52.70 -12.32
N ARG A 9 9.29 -51.94 -12.56
CA ARG A 9 7.83 -52.27 -12.58
C ARG A 9 7.10 -52.27 -11.22
N SER A 10 5.84 -51.85 -11.06
CA SER A 10 4.93 -50.89 -11.70
C SER A 10 3.61 -50.90 -10.90
N ARG A 11 3.05 -49.71 -10.61
CA ARG A 11 1.62 -49.32 -10.53
C ARG A 11 0.59 -50.24 -9.82
N VAL A 12 0.00 -49.72 -8.72
CA VAL A 12 -1.46 -49.74 -8.38
C VAL A 12 -1.69 -48.56 -7.42
N LEU A 13 -2.14 -47.38 -7.87
CA LEU A 13 -3.53 -46.88 -7.98
C LEU A 13 -4.43 -47.15 -6.75
N GLY A 14 -4.67 -46.13 -5.93
CA GLY A 14 -5.64 -46.17 -4.83
C GLY A 14 -5.90 -44.77 -4.30
N ALA A 15 -6.77 -44.03 -4.99
CA ALA A 15 -7.22 -42.70 -4.64
C ALA A 15 -8.09 -42.71 -3.38
N LEU A 16 -7.84 -41.78 -2.45
CA LEU A 16 -8.85 -41.29 -1.51
C LEU A 16 -8.90 -39.76 -1.61
N LEU A 17 -9.87 -39.30 -2.41
CA LEU A 17 -10.33 -37.93 -2.50
C LEU A 17 -11.14 -37.58 -1.25
N LEU A 18 -10.57 -36.79 -0.34
CA LEU A 18 -11.33 -35.99 0.60
C LEU A 18 -11.42 -34.57 0.04
N LEU A 19 -12.51 -34.33 -0.69
CA LEU A 19 -12.94 -33.01 -1.15
C LEU A 19 -13.38 -32.18 0.06
N GLY A 20 -12.44 -31.45 0.65
CA GLY A 20 -12.74 -30.26 1.45
C GLY A 20 -13.16 -29.14 0.51
N ALA A 21 -14.39 -28.67 0.64
CA ALA A 21 -14.97 -27.57 -0.12
C ALA A 21 -14.21 -26.26 0.17
N ALA A 22 -13.18 -25.99 -0.63
CA ALA A 22 -12.67 -24.64 -0.82
C ALA A 22 -13.55 -23.97 -1.90
N CYS A 23 -14.39 -23.03 -1.50
CA CYS A 23 -15.14 -22.18 -2.41
C CYS A 23 -14.18 -21.50 -3.40
N ALA A 24 -14.16 -21.95 -4.64
CA ALA A 24 -13.46 -21.28 -5.73
C ALA A 24 -14.23 -20.00 -6.10
N PRO A 25 -13.65 -18.79 -5.98
CA PRO A 25 -14.31 -17.57 -6.43
C PRO A 25 -14.24 -17.40 -7.97
N ALA A 26 -13.73 -18.40 -8.70
CA ALA A 26 -13.38 -18.29 -10.11
C ALA A 26 -14.55 -18.47 -11.11
N LEU A 27 -15.77 -18.76 -10.66
CA LEU A 27 -16.92 -19.05 -11.54
C LEU A 27 -18.03 -17.98 -11.51
N GLN A 28 -17.84 -16.89 -10.77
CA GLN A 28 -18.78 -15.76 -10.84
C GLN A 28 -18.38 -14.87 -12.02
N GLY A 29 -19.29 -14.75 -12.99
CA GLY A 29 -19.18 -13.77 -14.08
C GLY A 29 -19.05 -12.34 -13.54
N PRO A 30 -18.66 -11.38 -14.40
CA PRO A 30 -18.54 -9.99 -13.98
C PRO A 30 -19.88 -9.48 -13.39
N PRO A 31 -19.84 -8.59 -12.39
CA PRO A 31 -21.05 -8.04 -11.80
C PRO A 31 -21.87 -7.30 -12.87
N ALA A 32 -23.20 -7.26 -12.70
CA ALA A 32 -24.08 -6.64 -13.69
C ALA A 32 -23.68 -5.19 -14.01
N GLY A 33 -23.64 -4.84 -15.30
CA GLY A 33 -23.27 -3.50 -15.77
C GLY A 33 -21.75 -3.22 -15.78
N PHE A 34 -20.91 -4.19 -15.38
CA PHE A 34 -19.47 -4.10 -15.52
C PHE A 34 -19.04 -4.37 -16.98
N PRO A 35 -18.18 -3.53 -17.58
CA PRO A 35 -17.77 -3.68 -18.97
C PRO A 35 -17.09 -5.01 -19.26
N VAL A 36 -17.51 -5.66 -20.35
CA VAL A 36 -16.92 -6.91 -20.83
C VAL A 36 -16.22 -6.72 -22.17
N PRO A 37 -15.27 -7.59 -22.56
CA PRO A 37 -14.52 -7.45 -23.82
C PRO A 37 -15.40 -7.35 -25.07
N ALA A 38 -16.59 -7.96 -25.06
CA ALA A 38 -17.53 -7.92 -26.17
C ALA A 38 -18.15 -6.52 -26.42
N GLU A 39 -18.16 -5.63 -25.41
CA GLU A 39 -18.69 -4.27 -25.52
C GLU A 39 -17.70 -3.30 -26.17
N ILE A 40 -16.41 -3.67 -26.31
CA ILE A 40 -15.35 -2.78 -26.80
C ILE A 40 -15.69 -2.13 -28.16
N PRO A 41 -16.11 -2.85 -29.21
CA PRO A 41 -16.37 -2.24 -30.51
C PRO A 41 -17.51 -1.21 -30.46
N GLU A 42 -18.53 -1.47 -29.62
CA GLU A 42 -19.64 -0.54 -29.45
C GLU A 42 -19.21 0.72 -28.69
N LEU A 43 -18.44 0.56 -27.60
CA LEU A 43 -17.89 1.67 -26.82
C LEU A 43 -16.93 2.53 -27.65
N GLU A 44 -16.11 1.93 -28.53
CA GLU A 44 -15.29 2.66 -29.50
C GLU A 44 -16.15 3.48 -30.48
N ALA A 45 -17.23 2.89 -31.02
CA ALA A 45 -18.15 3.58 -31.91
C ALA A 45 -18.94 4.70 -31.22
N GLN A 46 -19.28 4.54 -29.93
CA GLN A 46 -19.87 5.59 -29.11
C GLN A 46 -18.87 6.74 -28.89
N LEU A 47 -17.62 6.43 -28.53
CA LEU A 47 -16.57 7.44 -28.35
C LEU A 47 -16.22 8.19 -29.65
N ALA A 48 -16.35 7.53 -30.81
CA ALA A 48 -16.18 8.18 -32.11
C ALA A 48 -17.29 9.20 -32.42
N ARG A 49 -18.50 8.99 -31.89
CA ARG A 49 -19.64 9.92 -32.03
C ARG A 49 -19.58 11.06 -31.02
N ASP A 50 -19.16 10.77 -29.80
CA ASP A 50 -18.94 11.75 -28.73
C ASP A 50 -17.60 11.50 -28.05
N SER A 51 -16.57 12.24 -28.51
CA SER A 51 -15.19 12.07 -28.07
C SER A 51 -14.89 12.60 -26.67
N ALA A 52 -15.84 13.32 -26.06
CA ALA A 52 -15.72 13.91 -24.73
C ALA A 52 -16.66 13.24 -23.70
N SER A 53 -17.33 12.14 -24.06
CA SER A 53 -18.19 11.42 -23.13
C SER A 53 -17.37 10.73 -22.03
N VAL A 54 -17.34 11.34 -20.83
CA VAL A 54 -16.64 10.80 -19.65
C VAL A 54 -17.13 9.39 -19.30
N PRO A 55 -18.44 9.08 -19.25
CA PRO A 55 -18.90 7.71 -18.96
C PRO A 55 -18.39 6.67 -19.97
N VAL A 56 -18.36 7.00 -21.27
CA VAL A 56 -17.86 6.09 -22.31
C VAL A 56 -16.34 5.93 -22.21
N LEU A 57 -15.60 7.01 -21.97
CA LEU A 57 -14.15 6.98 -21.74
C LEU A 57 -13.79 6.05 -20.57
N VAL A 58 -14.51 6.19 -19.45
CA VAL A 58 -14.29 5.34 -18.27
C VAL A 58 -14.65 3.89 -18.56
N ARG A 59 -15.83 3.61 -19.12
CA ARG A 59 -16.26 2.22 -19.43
C ARG A 59 -15.32 1.53 -20.42
N LEU A 60 -14.91 2.22 -21.48
CA LEU A 60 -13.95 1.68 -22.45
C LEU A 60 -12.57 1.46 -21.82
N GLY A 61 -12.13 2.40 -20.97
CA GLY A 61 -10.91 2.25 -20.18
C GLY A 61 -10.94 0.99 -19.32
N VAL A 62 -12.03 0.75 -18.59
CA VAL A 62 -12.21 -0.47 -17.79
C VAL A 62 -12.21 -1.74 -18.67
N ALA A 63 -12.91 -1.72 -19.80
CA ALA A 63 -12.92 -2.86 -20.73
C ALA A 63 -11.52 -3.18 -21.28
N TYR A 64 -10.70 -2.15 -21.56
CA TYR A 64 -9.31 -2.32 -21.96
C TYR A 64 -8.44 -2.91 -20.86
N ARG A 65 -8.64 -2.55 -19.60
CA ARG A 65 -7.92 -3.20 -18.47
C ARG A 65 -8.22 -4.69 -18.41
N GLU A 66 -9.49 -5.09 -18.55
CA GLU A 66 -9.89 -6.50 -18.48
C GLU A 66 -9.26 -7.38 -19.58
N VAL A 67 -8.90 -6.80 -20.73
CA VAL A 67 -8.17 -7.51 -21.80
C VAL A 67 -6.65 -7.32 -21.74
N GLY A 68 -6.12 -6.76 -20.65
CA GLY A 68 -4.68 -6.55 -20.45
C GLY A 68 -4.10 -5.36 -21.20
N ARG A 69 -4.93 -4.50 -21.82
CA ARG A 69 -4.52 -3.28 -22.53
C ARG A 69 -4.42 -2.08 -21.57
N ALA A 70 -3.63 -2.22 -20.50
CA ALA A 70 -3.54 -1.22 -19.43
C ALA A 70 -3.02 0.15 -19.90
N GLN A 71 -2.15 0.20 -20.93
CA GLN A 71 -1.67 1.46 -21.50
C GLN A 71 -2.77 2.24 -22.23
N ASP A 72 -3.62 1.55 -22.99
CA ASP A 72 -4.75 2.16 -23.69
C ASP A 72 -5.82 2.62 -22.69
N ALA A 73 -6.06 1.80 -21.66
CA ALA A 73 -6.92 2.17 -20.54
C ALA A 73 -6.46 3.45 -19.86
N ARG A 74 -5.16 3.56 -19.56
CA ARG A 74 -4.56 4.76 -18.96
C ARG A 74 -4.86 5.99 -19.80
N ALA A 75 -4.62 5.95 -21.11
CA ALA A 75 -4.84 7.09 -21.99
C ALA A 75 -6.31 7.58 -22.01
N LEU A 76 -7.27 6.65 -21.97
CA LEU A 76 -8.69 6.99 -21.90
C LEU A 76 -9.10 7.54 -20.54
N LEU A 77 -8.59 6.94 -19.46
CA LEU A 77 -8.92 7.34 -18.09
C LEU A 77 -8.26 8.68 -17.70
N GLU A 78 -7.06 8.97 -18.20
CA GLU A 78 -6.42 10.30 -18.09
C GLU A 78 -7.26 11.36 -18.80
N ARG A 79 -7.81 11.06 -19.99
CA ARG A 79 -8.73 11.97 -20.68
C ARG A 79 -10.02 12.18 -19.89
N ALA A 80 -10.60 11.13 -19.32
CA ALA A 80 -11.78 11.24 -18.46
C ALA A 80 -11.51 12.15 -17.24
N ALA A 81 -10.39 11.93 -16.54
CA ALA A 81 -9.98 12.76 -15.41
C ALA A 81 -9.64 14.21 -15.80
N ALA A 82 -9.14 14.45 -17.01
CA ALA A 82 -8.91 15.81 -17.51
C ALA A 82 -10.21 16.56 -17.79
N LEU A 83 -11.25 15.87 -18.27
CA LEU A 83 -12.57 16.44 -18.53
C LEU A 83 -13.38 16.65 -17.25
N THR A 84 -13.26 15.74 -16.29
CA THR A 84 -13.94 15.85 -14.99
C THR A 84 -13.02 15.33 -13.87
N PRO A 85 -12.20 16.22 -13.28
CA PRO A 85 -11.20 15.84 -12.27
C PRO A 85 -11.77 15.18 -11.00
N GLU A 86 -13.03 15.45 -10.68
CA GLU A 86 -13.71 14.93 -9.48
C GLU A 86 -14.63 13.74 -9.79
N ASP A 87 -14.62 13.20 -11.03
CA ASP A 87 -15.41 12.02 -11.36
C ASP A 87 -14.88 10.80 -10.58
N PRO A 88 -15.67 10.21 -9.65
CA PRO A 88 -15.14 9.17 -8.76
C PRO A 88 -14.75 7.90 -9.51
N ALA A 89 -15.45 7.57 -10.61
CA ALA A 89 -15.15 6.40 -11.43
C ALA A 89 -13.84 6.58 -12.20
N ALA A 90 -13.63 7.74 -12.84
CA ALA A 90 -12.38 8.07 -13.50
C ALA A 90 -11.20 8.02 -12.52
N VAL A 91 -11.32 8.65 -11.35
CA VAL A 91 -10.27 8.66 -10.32
C VAL A 91 -9.97 7.23 -9.83
N TYR A 92 -11.00 6.46 -9.50
CA TYR A 92 -10.87 5.09 -9.02
C TYR A 92 -10.17 4.18 -10.02
N TYR A 93 -10.69 4.09 -11.24
CA TYR A 93 -10.17 3.18 -12.26
C TYR A 93 -8.82 3.64 -12.83
N LEU A 94 -8.56 4.95 -12.88
CA LEU A 94 -7.24 5.45 -13.24
C LEU A 94 -6.19 5.05 -12.18
N GLY A 95 -6.54 5.14 -10.89
CA GLY A 95 -5.68 4.68 -9.79
C GLY A 95 -5.33 3.20 -9.92
N LEU A 96 -6.35 2.35 -10.13
CA LEU A 96 -6.14 0.91 -10.35
C LEU A 96 -5.29 0.62 -11.61
N THR A 97 -5.38 1.47 -12.64
CA THR A 97 -4.60 1.34 -13.88
C THR A 97 -3.13 1.69 -13.65
N TYR A 98 -2.85 2.77 -12.91
CA TYR A 98 -1.47 3.09 -12.56
C TYR A 98 -0.84 2.04 -11.65
N GLU A 99 -1.60 1.42 -10.76
CA GLU A 99 -1.11 0.31 -9.95
C GLU A 99 -0.70 -0.88 -10.81
N GLU A 100 -1.54 -1.28 -11.78
CA GLU A 100 -1.23 -2.37 -12.73
C GLU A 100 -0.01 -2.05 -13.62
N LEU A 101 0.20 -0.77 -13.93
CA LEU A 101 1.36 -0.28 -14.67
C LEU A 101 2.61 -0.10 -13.80
N ALA A 102 2.60 -0.58 -12.55
CA ALA A 102 3.69 -0.45 -11.58
C ALA A 102 4.14 1.01 -11.36
N GLN A 103 3.17 1.94 -11.34
CA GLN A 103 3.36 3.36 -11.04
C GLN A 103 2.72 3.72 -9.68
N PRO A 104 3.29 3.24 -8.56
CA PRO A 104 2.67 3.33 -7.24
C PRO A 104 2.46 4.76 -6.75
N ALA A 105 3.33 5.71 -7.13
CA ALA A 105 3.17 7.13 -6.77
C ALA A 105 1.87 7.71 -7.36
N ARG A 106 1.62 7.49 -8.65
CA ARG A 106 0.40 7.93 -9.34
C ARG A 106 -0.85 7.23 -8.81
N ALA A 107 -0.74 5.92 -8.55
CA ALA A 107 -1.84 5.17 -7.93
C ALA A 107 -2.17 5.72 -6.53
N ARG A 108 -1.16 6.02 -5.72
CA ARG A 108 -1.31 6.57 -4.36
C ARG A 108 -1.94 7.96 -4.38
N GLU A 109 -1.54 8.82 -5.31
CA GLU A 109 -2.17 10.14 -5.54
C GLU A 109 -3.68 9.98 -5.79
N LEU A 110 -4.07 9.07 -6.68
CA LEU A 110 -5.48 8.88 -7.06
C LEU A 110 -6.30 8.17 -5.99
N TYR A 111 -5.73 7.20 -5.27
CA TYR A 111 -6.42 6.58 -4.14
C TYR A 111 -6.63 7.57 -2.99
N THR A 112 -5.68 8.49 -2.79
CA THR A 112 -5.83 9.59 -1.84
C THR A 112 -6.92 10.56 -2.29
N ALA A 113 -6.96 10.91 -3.58
CA ALA A 113 -8.02 11.74 -4.15
C ALA A 113 -9.40 11.09 -4.02
N TYR A 114 -9.49 9.77 -4.25
CA TYR A 114 -10.74 9.01 -4.09
C TYR A 114 -11.26 9.02 -2.64
N GLN A 115 -10.41 9.18 -1.62
CA GLN A 115 -10.89 9.37 -0.25
C GLN A 115 -11.76 10.64 -0.10
N GLN A 116 -11.59 11.63 -0.97
CA GLN A 116 -12.34 12.89 -0.94
C GLN A 116 -13.57 12.87 -1.84
N VAL A 117 -13.46 12.27 -3.04
CA VAL A 117 -14.54 12.30 -4.05
C VAL A 117 -15.39 11.03 -4.09
N GLY A 118 -14.89 9.93 -3.53
CA GLY A 118 -15.54 8.62 -3.53
C GLY A 118 -16.87 8.62 -2.78
N ARG A 119 -17.84 7.86 -3.29
CA ARG A 119 -19.20 7.77 -2.73
C ARG A 119 -19.48 6.44 -2.05
N GLN A 120 -18.56 5.49 -2.13
CA GLN A 120 -18.70 4.13 -1.62
C GLN A 120 -17.75 3.93 -0.42
N PRO A 121 -18.27 3.93 0.84
CA PRO A 121 -17.45 3.78 2.03
C PRO A 121 -16.59 2.51 2.03
N GLU A 122 -17.11 1.42 1.48
CA GLU A 122 -16.39 0.15 1.38
C GLU A 122 -15.19 0.27 0.44
N LEU A 123 -15.32 0.99 -0.68
CA LEU A 123 -14.20 1.23 -1.60
C LEU A 123 -13.19 2.20 -1.02
N GLN A 124 -13.64 3.23 -0.31
CA GLN A 124 -12.76 4.16 0.40
C GLN A 124 -11.89 3.40 1.40
N GLU A 125 -12.49 2.54 2.22
CA GLU A 125 -11.77 1.73 3.19
C GLU A 125 -10.79 0.77 2.51
N GLN A 126 -11.20 0.07 1.45
CA GLN A 126 -10.30 -0.83 0.70
C GLN A 126 -9.10 -0.10 0.10
N LEU A 127 -9.30 1.10 -0.46
CA LEU A 127 -8.20 1.90 -1.00
C LEU A 127 -7.33 2.50 0.11
N ARG A 128 -7.92 2.89 1.25
CA ARG A 128 -7.19 3.37 2.43
C ARG A 128 -6.23 2.30 2.94
N GLN A 129 -6.71 1.07 3.08
CA GLN A 129 -5.90 -0.10 3.47
C GLN A 129 -4.79 -0.41 2.47
N ARG A 130 -4.96 -0.02 1.20
CA ARG A 130 -3.98 -0.24 0.13
C ARG A 130 -2.88 0.82 0.07
N LEU A 131 -3.07 2.00 0.66
CA LEU A 131 -2.08 3.09 0.63
C LEU A 131 -0.71 2.73 1.22
N PRO A 132 -0.59 2.01 2.37
CA PRO A 132 0.70 1.61 2.91
C PRO A 132 1.50 0.71 1.96
N LEU A 133 0.82 -0.18 1.23
CA LEU A 133 1.45 -1.07 0.24
C LEU A 133 2.05 -0.26 -0.91
N LEU A 134 1.29 0.71 -1.46
CA LEU A 134 1.77 1.59 -2.52
C LEU A 134 2.90 2.49 -2.06
N ALA A 135 2.83 3.04 -0.84
CA ALA A 135 3.90 3.85 -0.28
C ALA A 135 5.22 3.04 -0.17
N ARG A 136 5.14 1.77 0.26
CA ARG A 136 6.31 0.88 0.27
C ARG A 136 6.86 0.62 -1.14
N GLN A 137 6.00 0.35 -2.12
CA GLN A 137 6.42 0.16 -3.52
C GLN A 137 7.09 1.41 -4.11
N GLU A 138 6.55 2.59 -3.82
CA GLU A 138 7.14 3.88 -4.21
C GLU A 138 8.54 4.05 -3.61
N LEU A 139 8.72 3.74 -2.32
CA LEU A 139 10.04 3.75 -1.69
C LEU A 139 11.00 2.75 -2.34
N THR A 140 10.56 1.54 -2.66
CA THR A 140 11.38 0.54 -3.34
C THR A 140 11.90 1.06 -4.68
N LEU A 141 11.01 1.64 -5.50
CA LEU A 141 11.41 2.23 -6.79
C LEU A 141 12.35 3.43 -6.61
N ALA A 142 12.10 4.28 -5.61
CA ALA A 142 12.96 5.42 -5.31
C ALA A 142 14.37 4.98 -4.87
N VAL A 143 14.47 3.92 -4.06
CA VAL A 143 15.74 3.31 -3.64
C VAL A 143 16.50 2.74 -4.83
N ARG A 144 15.85 1.93 -5.68
CA ARG A 144 16.47 1.38 -6.89
C ARG A 144 16.98 2.47 -7.83
N GLY A 145 16.14 3.47 -8.10
CA GLY A 145 16.53 4.61 -8.93
C GLY A 145 17.63 5.48 -8.32
N ALA A 146 17.86 5.44 -7.00
CA ALA A 146 19.00 6.07 -6.36
C ALA A 146 20.29 5.27 -6.57
N ILE A 147 20.23 3.93 -6.47
CA ILE A 147 21.37 3.04 -6.75
C ILE A 147 21.78 3.12 -8.22
N GLU A 148 20.82 3.08 -9.15
CA GLU A 148 21.06 3.19 -10.59
C GLU A 148 21.77 4.50 -10.98
N ARG A 149 21.50 5.58 -10.24
CA ARG A 149 22.08 6.92 -10.45
C ARG A 149 23.18 7.26 -9.44
N GLU A 150 23.80 6.26 -8.81
CA GLU A 150 24.80 6.49 -7.78
C GLU A 150 25.94 7.42 -8.23
N THR A 151 26.40 7.27 -9.47
CA THR A 151 27.49 8.09 -10.04
C THR A 151 27.10 9.56 -10.20
N GLU A 152 25.86 9.84 -10.63
CA GLU A 152 25.32 11.20 -10.72
C GLU A 152 25.14 11.79 -9.32
N LEU A 153 24.61 10.98 -8.40
CA LEU A 153 24.39 11.38 -7.02
C LEU A 153 25.71 11.67 -6.31
N ALA A 154 26.81 10.98 -6.62
CA ALA A 154 28.12 11.21 -6.00
C ALA A 154 28.62 12.67 -6.13
N GLY A 155 28.20 13.39 -7.18
CA GLY A 155 28.48 14.82 -7.34
C GLY A 155 27.53 15.76 -6.58
N THR A 156 26.44 15.23 -6.03
CA THR A 156 25.43 16.00 -5.28
C THR A 156 25.69 15.87 -3.78
N PRO A 157 26.04 16.95 -3.08
CA PRO A 157 26.28 16.86 -1.64
C PRO A 157 24.96 16.47 -0.92
N PRO A 158 25.00 15.52 0.03
CA PRO A 158 23.83 15.10 0.77
C PRO A 158 23.41 16.21 1.74
N GLN A 159 22.16 16.15 2.21
CA GLN A 159 21.60 17.22 3.01
C GLN A 159 22.14 17.18 4.45
N PRO A 160 22.86 18.21 4.94
CA PRO A 160 23.58 18.13 6.22
C PRO A 160 22.70 17.89 7.45
N ARG A 161 21.44 18.32 7.40
CA ARG A 161 20.44 18.14 8.48
C ARG A 161 19.58 16.90 8.32
N THR A 162 19.81 16.10 7.29
CA THR A 162 19.09 14.85 7.08
C THR A 162 19.85 13.71 7.74
N VAL A 163 19.14 12.95 8.57
CA VAL A 163 19.70 11.87 9.40
C VAL A 163 19.06 10.55 9.01
N ALA A 164 19.87 9.55 8.69
CA ALA A 164 19.43 8.16 8.60
C ALA A 164 19.79 7.42 9.89
N VAL A 165 18.87 6.62 10.44
CA VAL A 165 19.18 5.72 11.56
C VAL A 165 19.20 4.31 11.02
N PHE A 166 20.35 3.65 11.10
CA PHE A 166 20.49 2.27 10.63
C PHE A 166 20.08 1.30 11.74
N PRO A 167 19.57 0.10 11.40
CA PRO A 167 19.35 -0.96 12.38
C PRO A 167 20.63 -1.23 13.17
N PHE A 168 20.49 -1.43 14.48
CA PHE A 168 21.64 -1.66 15.35
C PHE A 168 22.20 -3.06 15.12
N LEU A 169 23.51 -3.21 15.05
CA LEU A 169 24.11 -4.53 14.88
C LEU A 169 24.11 -5.27 16.22
N TYR A 170 23.38 -6.37 16.30
CA TYR A 170 23.40 -7.24 17.46
C TYR A 170 24.57 -8.24 17.37
N ARG A 171 25.38 -8.31 18.43
CA ARG A 171 26.43 -9.31 18.62
C ARG A 171 26.30 -9.91 20.02
N GLY A 172 25.56 -11.01 20.09
CA GLY A 172 25.42 -11.81 21.30
C GLY A 172 24.92 -13.20 20.94
N GLU A 173 24.89 -14.07 21.94
CA GLU A 173 24.50 -15.48 21.76
C GLU A 173 22.97 -15.66 21.79
N ASP A 174 22.24 -14.70 22.35
CA ASP A 174 20.79 -14.77 22.49
C ASP A 174 20.09 -14.20 21.25
N ALA A 175 19.57 -15.11 20.43
CA ALA A 175 18.84 -14.76 19.21
C ALA A 175 17.59 -13.90 19.48
N GLN A 176 16.97 -13.98 20.66
CA GLN A 176 15.78 -13.19 20.97
C GLN A 176 16.10 -11.70 21.07
N LEU A 177 17.30 -11.35 21.54
CA LEU A 177 17.74 -9.96 21.65
C LEU A 177 18.09 -9.33 20.30
N SER A 178 18.21 -10.12 19.23
CA SER A 178 18.47 -9.60 17.88
C SER A 178 17.37 -8.65 17.40
N SER A 179 16.11 -8.87 17.83
CA SER A 179 14.97 -8.02 17.49
C SER A 179 15.10 -6.59 18.08
N LEU A 180 15.93 -6.39 19.11
CA LEU A 180 16.26 -5.05 19.62
C LEU A 180 16.96 -4.19 18.57
N SER A 181 17.62 -4.79 17.58
CA SER A 181 18.26 -4.11 16.45
C SER A 181 17.35 -3.06 15.81
N ARG A 182 16.15 -3.50 15.41
CA ARG A 182 15.16 -2.67 14.71
C ARG A 182 14.32 -1.87 15.69
N ALA A 183 13.99 -2.44 16.84
CA ALA A 183 13.20 -1.75 17.85
C ALA A 183 13.90 -0.49 18.38
N LEU A 184 15.20 -0.58 18.73
CA LEU A 184 15.97 0.58 19.19
C LEU A 184 16.17 1.62 18.08
N ALA A 185 16.40 1.18 16.85
CA ALA A 185 16.50 2.10 15.72
C ALA A 185 15.19 2.89 15.51
N GLU A 186 14.04 2.22 15.61
CA GLU A 186 12.72 2.87 15.49
C GLU A 186 12.39 3.81 16.66
N MET A 187 12.79 3.44 17.89
CA MET A 187 12.69 4.35 19.04
C MET A 187 13.53 5.61 18.82
N LEU A 188 14.77 5.46 18.35
CA LEU A 188 15.64 6.60 18.03
C LEU A 188 15.11 7.44 16.86
N VAL A 189 14.49 6.83 15.85
CA VAL A 189 13.81 7.56 14.77
C VAL A 189 12.71 8.44 15.37
N THR A 190 11.91 7.89 16.28
CA THR A 190 10.81 8.61 16.97
C THR A 190 11.34 9.75 17.84
N ASP A 191 12.39 9.49 18.62
CA ASP A 191 13.02 10.48 19.49
C ASP A 191 13.68 11.60 18.69
N LEU A 192 14.44 11.26 17.65
CA LEU A 192 15.14 12.26 16.83
C LEU A 192 14.17 13.14 16.03
N SER A 193 12.97 12.63 15.76
CA SER A 193 11.87 13.35 15.08
C SER A 193 11.13 14.35 15.98
N GLN A 194 11.49 14.48 17.26
CA GLN A 194 10.85 15.44 18.17
C GLN A 194 11.19 16.92 17.88
N THR A 195 12.08 17.20 16.93
CA THR A 195 12.48 18.55 16.52
C THR A 195 12.56 18.69 15.00
N ASP A 196 12.14 19.84 14.48
CA ASP A 196 12.22 20.16 13.04
C ASP A 196 13.64 20.58 12.60
N ARG A 197 14.59 20.66 13.55
CA ARG A 197 15.99 21.02 13.26
C ARG A 197 16.76 19.93 12.52
N VAL A 198 16.26 18.69 12.56
CA VAL A 198 16.80 17.57 11.79
C VAL A 198 15.65 16.88 11.05
N ARG A 199 15.93 16.39 9.85
CA ARG A 199 15.00 15.59 9.06
C ARG A 199 15.41 14.14 9.16
N VAL A 200 14.67 13.35 9.94
CA VAL A 200 14.95 11.91 10.07
C VAL A 200 14.31 11.18 8.88
N LEU A 201 15.05 10.27 8.27
CA LEU A 201 14.53 9.44 7.19
C LEU A 201 13.67 8.30 7.75
N GLU A 202 12.65 7.93 6.98
CA GLU A 202 11.78 6.80 7.29
C GLU A 202 12.56 5.49 7.40
N ARG A 203 12.28 4.72 8.46
CA ARG A 203 12.93 3.43 8.75
C ARG A 203 12.83 2.45 7.57
N THR A 204 11.63 2.30 6.99
CA THR A 204 11.39 1.42 5.84
C THR A 204 12.26 1.79 4.64
N ARG A 205 12.48 3.08 4.38
CA ARG A 205 13.36 3.53 3.29
C ARG A 205 14.81 3.13 3.53
N VAL A 206 15.30 3.25 4.76
CA VAL A 206 16.64 2.81 5.14
C VAL A 206 16.76 1.30 4.93
N GLN A 207 15.80 0.53 5.45
CA GLN A 207 15.83 -0.93 5.32
C GLN A 207 15.80 -1.39 3.86
N LEU A 208 14.91 -0.83 3.03
CA LEU A 208 14.83 -1.16 1.60
C LEU A 208 16.15 -0.90 0.86
N LEU A 209 16.88 0.17 1.21
CA LEU A 209 18.22 0.39 0.68
C LEU A 209 19.18 -0.71 1.11
N LEU A 210 19.19 -1.06 2.39
CA LEU A 210 20.09 -2.09 2.92
C LEU A 210 19.85 -3.45 2.26
N ASP A 211 18.58 -3.80 2.05
CA ASP A 211 18.18 -5.03 1.36
C ASP A 211 18.59 -5.02 -0.12
N GLU A 212 18.35 -3.92 -0.84
CA GLU A 212 18.68 -3.80 -2.26
C GLU A 212 20.19 -3.77 -2.52
N LEU A 213 20.99 -3.20 -1.61
CA LEU A 213 22.45 -3.26 -1.68
C LEU A 213 23.01 -4.68 -1.43
N GLN A 214 22.15 -5.67 -1.11
CA GLN A 214 22.51 -7.05 -0.80
C GLN A 214 23.73 -7.13 0.13
N LEU A 215 23.76 -6.27 1.14
CA LEU A 215 24.83 -6.24 2.13
C LEU A 215 24.64 -7.42 3.09
N ALA A 216 24.97 -8.61 2.62
CA ALA A 216 25.05 -9.81 3.44
C ALA A 216 26.09 -9.59 4.57
N GLU A 217 25.56 -9.39 5.77
CA GLU A 217 26.11 -9.88 7.04
C GLU A 217 27.43 -9.33 7.61
N SER A 218 28.09 -8.29 7.08
CA SER A 218 29.25 -7.73 7.84
C SER A 218 29.66 -6.27 7.62
N GLY A 219 29.29 -5.63 6.52
CA GLY A 219 29.96 -4.39 6.09
C GLY A 219 29.42 -3.05 6.60
N LEU A 220 28.27 -3.01 7.30
CA LEU A 220 27.71 -1.76 7.83
C LEU A 220 28.52 -1.17 8.99
N VAL A 221 29.44 -1.93 9.56
CA VAL A 221 30.37 -1.42 10.57
C VAL A 221 31.39 -0.49 9.94
N ASP A 222 31.67 -0.59 8.64
CA ASP A 222 32.73 0.22 8.05
C ASP A 222 32.17 1.61 7.70
N PRO A 223 32.76 2.70 8.24
CA PRO A 223 32.33 4.06 7.93
C PRO A 223 32.17 4.36 6.44
N PRO A 224 33.00 3.83 5.51
CA PRO A 224 32.79 4.01 4.07
C PRO A 224 31.45 3.45 3.55
N THR A 225 31.06 2.26 4.00
CA THR A 225 29.79 1.61 3.59
C THR A 225 28.61 2.41 4.12
N ALA A 226 28.70 2.87 5.37
CA ALA A 226 27.73 3.75 5.98
C ALA A 226 27.57 5.03 5.14
N VAL A 227 28.67 5.77 4.94
CA VAL A 227 28.68 7.03 4.20
C VAL A 227 28.10 6.87 2.79
N ARG A 228 28.45 5.79 2.08
CA ARG A 228 27.85 5.44 0.78
C ARG A 228 26.33 5.30 0.89
N GLY A 229 25.84 4.50 1.85
CA GLY A 229 24.41 4.32 2.09
C GLY A 229 23.69 5.63 2.44
N GLY A 230 24.29 6.47 3.29
CA GLY A 230 23.77 7.80 3.59
C GLY A 230 23.71 8.69 2.36
N HIS A 231 24.71 8.64 1.49
CA HIS A 231 24.74 9.39 0.23
C HIS A 231 23.60 9.01 -0.70
N LEU A 232 23.39 7.70 -0.89
CA LEU A 232 22.27 7.15 -1.68
C LEU A 232 20.90 7.54 -1.10
N LEU A 233 20.81 7.67 0.22
CA LEU A 233 19.62 8.15 0.91
C LEU A 233 19.47 9.69 0.91
N GLY A 234 20.50 10.43 0.51
CA GLY A 234 20.58 11.89 0.64
C GLY A 234 20.74 12.38 2.09
N ALA A 235 21.12 11.50 3.01
CA ALA A 235 21.39 11.81 4.41
C ALA A 235 22.84 12.28 4.60
N GLY A 236 23.03 13.50 5.10
CA GLY A 236 24.37 14.03 5.42
C GLY A 236 24.93 13.48 6.73
N ARG A 237 24.10 12.82 7.55
CA ARG A 237 24.47 12.20 8.82
C ARG A 237 23.81 10.83 8.95
N ILE A 238 24.51 9.89 9.57
CA ILE A 238 24.05 8.52 9.78
C ILE A 238 24.27 8.15 11.23
N VAL A 239 23.24 7.67 11.89
CA VAL A 239 23.34 7.03 13.20
C VAL A 239 23.54 5.55 12.97
N GLN A 240 24.65 5.03 13.46
CA GLN A 240 24.93 3.60 13.47
C GLN A 240 25.16 3.16 14.89
N GLY A 241 24.71 1.95 15.22
CA GLY A 241 24.90 1.43 16.55
C GLY A 241 25.05 -0.07 16.58
N ARG A 242 25.41 -0.53 17.77
CA ARG A 242 25.74 -1.92 18.05
C ARG A 242 25.29 -2.26 19.46
N ILE A 243 24.74 -3.45 19.59
CA ILE A 243 24.29 -4.05 20.84
C ILE A 243 25.18 -5.26 21.06
N GLU A 244 25.85 -5.34 22.21
CA GLU A 244 26.64 -6.52 22.58
C GLU A 244 26.20 -7.06 23.94
N GLY A 245 26.33 -8.38 24.10
CA GLY A 245 26.14 -9.06 25.37
C GLY A 245 24.89 -9.95 25.41
N ASP A 246 24.37 -10.16 26.61
CA ASP A 246 23.34 -11.13 26.93
C ASP A 246 22.26 -10.51 27.84
N GLU A 247 21.39 -11.36 28.42
CA GLU A 247 20.33 -10.91 29.33
C GLU A 247 20.85 -10.23 30.61
N ARG A 248 22.10 -10.47 31.02
CA ARG A 248 22.68 -9.94 32.27
C ARG A 248 23.43 -8.64 32.04
N MET A 249 24.21 -8.59 30.98
CA MET A 249 24.98 -7.40 30.61
C MET A 249 24.75 -7.06 29.14
N LEU A 250 24.16 -5.89 28.90
CA LEU A 250 23.95 -5.35 27.58
C LEU A 250 24.76 -4.06 27.42
N ARG A 251 25.57 -3.98 26.36
CA ARG A 251 26.34 -2.79 25.99
C ARG A 251 25.75 -2.17 24.74
N LEU A 252 25.34 -0.92 24.84
CA LEU A 252 24.77 -0.15 23.74
C LEU A 252 25.75 0.93 23.28
N GLN A 253 26.09 0.90 22.00
CA GLN A 253 26.97 1.87 21.36
C GLN A 253 26.26 2.48 20.17
N ALA A 254 26.38 3.80 20.00
CA ALA A 254 26.07 4.42 18.72
C ALA A 254 27.05 5.54 18.40
N ALA A 255 27.21 5.80 17.11
CA ALA A 255 28.00 6.87 16.56
C ALA A 255 27.21 7.62 15.49
N VAL A 256 27.47 8.92 15.36
CA VAL A 256 27.00 9.72 14.24
C VAL A 256 28.13 9.85 13.23
N VAL A 257 27.97 9.21 12.08
CA VAL A 257 28.92 9.28 10.95
C VAL A 257 28.45 10.35 9.98
N GLY A 258 29.38 11.08 9.36
CA GLY A 258 29.09 12.11 8.36
C GLY A 258 30.29 12.38 7.45
N ILE A 259 30.17 13.34 6.54
CA ILE A 259 31.25 13.72 5.63
C ILE A 259 32.41 14.35 6.44
N GLY A 260 33.56 13.67 6.47
CA GLY A 260 34.78 14.17 7.10
C GLY A 260 34.86 14.02 8.62
N GLY A 261 33.97 13.24 9.25
CA GLY A 261 33.94 13.04 10.70
C GLY A 261 34.57 11.72 11.16
N GLU A 262 35.35 11.77 12.25
CA GLU A 262 35.77 10.58 12.99
C GLU A 262 34.59 9.93 13.73
N TRP A 263 34.67 8.61 13.90
CA TRP A 263 33.79 7.84 14.77
C TRP A 263 34.02 8.26 16.23
N ASP A 264 33.18 9.13 16.78
CA ASP A 264 33.17 9.47 18.23
C ASP A 264 31.95 8.83 18.95
N GLY A 265 31.73 7.53 18.68
CA GLY A 265 30.72 6.75 19.38
C GLY A 265 31.21 6.33 20.76
N ARG A 266 30.86 7.09 21.81
CA ARG A 266 31.09 6.65 23.19
C ARG A 266 30.18 5.49 23.55
N ALA A 267 30.77 4.42 24.08
CA ALA A 267 30.02 3.28 24.59
C ALA A 267 29.26 3.62 25.86
N LEU A 268 27.96 3.34 25.86
CA LEU A 268 27.13 3.33 27.06
C LEU A 268 27.02 1.87 27.52
N SER A 269 27.42 1.60 28.76
CA SER A 269 27.42 0.26 29.35
C SER A 269 26.85 0.37 30.76
N GLU A 270 25.94 -0.52 31.13
CA GLU A 270 25.36 -0.61 32.48
C GLU A 270 25.25 -2.08 32.89
N GLU A 271 25.34 -2.35 34.18
CA GLU A 271 24.89 -3.61 34.77
C GLU A 271 23.35 -3.60 34.89
N ASP A 272 22.69 -4.76 34.80
CA ASP A 272 21.21 -4.86 34.72
C ASP A 272 20.61 -4.04 33.55
N ALA A 273 21.37 -3.87 32.46
CA ALA A 273 21.03 -2.98 31.35
C ALA A 273 19.67 -3.26 30.68
N LEU A 274 19.16 -4.50 30.71
CA LEU A 274 17.81 -4.78 30.21
C LEU A 274 16.71 -4.06 31.02
N ARG A 275 16.87 -3.95 32.35
CA ARG A 275 15.94 -3.19 33.20
C ARG A 275 16.04 -1.68 32.97
N ARG A 276 17.21 -1.20 32.58
CA ARG A 276 17.50 0.21 32.29
C ARG A 276 17.53 0.52 30.79
N LEU A 277 17.04 -0.38 29.95
CA LEU A 277 17.19 -0.28 28.50
C LEU A 277 16.58 1.02 27.97
N PHE A 278 15.39 1.35 28.45
CA PHE A 278 14.68 2.56 28.06
C PHE A 278 15.41 3.83 28.52
N GLU A 279 16.00 3.85 29.71
CA GLU A 279 16.81 4.96 30.19
C GLU A 279 18.13 5.10 29.39
N LEU A 280 18.76 3.97 29.04
CA LEU A 280 19.94 3.93 28.18
C LEU A 280 19.63 4.49 26.79
N GLU A 281 18.51 4.09 26.21
CA GLU A 281 18.02 4.59 24.93
C GLU A 281 17.80 6.11 24.96
N LYS A 282 17.17 6.65 26.02
CA LYS A 282 17.02 8.12 26.16
C LYS A 282 18.34 8.86 26.30
N ARG A 283 19.28 8.32 27.08
CA ARG A 283 20.63 8.89 27.18
C ARG A 283 21.36 8.85 25.84
N LEU A 284 21.14 7.79 25.05
CA LEU A 284 21.68 7.66 23.71
C LEU A 284 21.08 8.71 22.77
N ALA A 285 19.76 8.86 22.72
CA ALA A 285 19.08 9.88 21.92
C ALA A 285 19.62 11.30 22.22
N LEU A 286 19.73 11.66 23.49
CA LEU A 286 20.32 12.95 23.92
C LEU A 286 21.80 13.09 23.56
N SER A 287 22.56 11.99 23.54
CA SER A 287 23.95 11.99 23.07
C SER A 287 24.03 12.25 21.56
N ILE A 288 23.15 11.63 20.77
CA ILE A 288 23.08 11.81 19.32
C ILE A 288 22.74 13.26 18.97
N TYR A 289 21.78 13.88 19.66
CA TYR A 289 21.47 15.30 19.45
C TYR A 289 22.69 16.20 19.69
N ARG A 290 23.49 15.93 20.73
CA ARG A 290 24.73 16.68 20.98
C ARG A 290 25.75 16.47 19.86
N SER A 291 25.95 15.25 19.38
CA SER A 291 26.84 14.95 18.25
C SER A 291 26.35 15.54 16.92
N LEU A 292 25.04 15.74 16.77
CA LEU A 292 24.44 16.47 15.64
C LEU A 292 24.55 18.00 15.78
N GLY A 293 25.00 18.51 16.94
CA GLY A 293 25.06 19.95 17.22
C GLY A 293 23.67 20.58 17.42
N VAL A 294 22.68 19.79 17.80
CA VAL A 294 21.29 20.22 18.00
C VAL A 294 21.05 20.47 19.48
N VAL A 295 20.67 21.71 19.82
CA VAL A 295 20.25 22.08 21.17
C VAL A 295 18.73 21.99 21.25
N LEU A 296 18.24 21.07 22.08
CA LEU A 296 16.80 20.91 22.34
C LEU A 296 16.29 22.00 23.29
N THR A 297 15.08 22.47 23.03
CA THR A 297 14.30 23.24 24.02
C THR A 297 13.87 22.34 25.19
N PRO A 298 13.49 22.90 26.35
CA PRO A 298 12.97 22.10 27.47
C PRO A 298 11.77 21.22 27.07
N ALA A 299 10.85 21.74 26.26
CA ALA A 299 9.68 20.99 25.81
C ALA A 299 10.02 19.88 24.81
N GLU A 300 10.98 20.10 23.90
CA GLU A 300 11.48 19.03 23.02
C GLU A 300 12.19 17.94 23.83
N ARG A 301 13.03 18.34 24.80
CA ARG A 301 13.72 17.40 25.67
C ARG A 301 12.74 16.56 26.48
N GLU A 302 11.68 17.17 27.02
CA GLU A 302 10.64 16.44 27.75
C GLU A 302 9.97 15.37 26.86
N ARG A 303 9.63 15.72 25.62
CA ARG A 303 9.06 14.76 24.65
C ARG A 303 10.03 13.62 24.33
N VAL A 304 11.32 13.91 24.15
CA VAL A 304 12.35 12.87 23.95
C VAL A 304 12.46 11.96 25.18
N MET A 305 12.32 12.49 26.39
CA MET A 305 12.42 11.69 27.62
C MET A 305 11.21 10.78 27.88
N GLN A 306 10.10 10.95 27.14
CA GLN A 306 8.94 10.06 27.27
C GLN A 306 9.28 8.66 26.75
N GLN A 307 9.11 7.67 27.63
CA GLN A 307 9.34 6.28 27.26
C GLN A 307 8.09 5.74 26.54
N PRO A 308 8.25 5.11 25.37
CA PRO A 308 7.10 4.59 24.62
C PRO A 308 6.52 3.31 25.24
N THR A 309 7.31 2.59 26.04
CA THR A 309 6.93 1.39 26.80
C THR A 309 7.96 1.18 27.92
N ASP A 310 7.56 0.54 29.01
CA ASP A 310 8.45 -0.01 30.06
C ASP A 310 8.48 -1.55 30.05
N ASN A 311 7.78 -2.18 29.09
CA ASN A 311 7.66 -3.62 28.96
C ASN A 311 8.63 -4.16 27.90
N LEU A 312 9.71 -4.78 28.35
CA LEU A 312 10.73 -5.36 27.46
C LEU A 312 10.15 -6.42 26.50
N GLN A 313 9.19 -7.24 26.95
CA GLN A 313 8.60 -8.26 26.10
C GLN A 313 7.74 -7.64 24.99
N ALA A 314 7.05 -6.54 25.28
CA ALA A 314 6.34 -5.77 24.26
C ALA A 314 7.32 -5.17 23.24
N LEU A 315 8.48 -4.67 23.69
CA LEU A 315 9.52 -4.14 22.81
C LEU A 315 10.15 -5.22 21.91
N LEU A 316 10.42 -6.42 22.44
CA LEU A 316 10.95 -7.54 21.66
C LEU A 316 9.95 -7.99 20.59
N ALA A 317 8.68 -8.18 20.96
CA ALA A 317 7.61 -8.50 20.01
C ALA A 317 7.42 -7.40 18.94
N TYR A 318 7.61 -6.13 19.31
CA TYR A 318 7.60 -5.02 18.36
C TYR A 318 8.79 -5.10 17.38
N GLY A 319 9.98 -5.41 17.87
CA GLY A 319 11.17 -5.64 17.03
C GLY A 319 10.98 -6.78 16.03
N GLU A 320 10.41 -7.90 16.46
CA GLU A 320 10.06 -9.03 15.58
C GLU A 320 9.02 -8.64 14.53
N CYS A 321 8.05 -7.79 14.90
CA CYS A 321 7.08 -7.27 13.94
C CYS A 321 7.76 -6.47 12.83
N LEU A 322 8.62 -5.51 13.20
CA LEU A 322 9.35 -4.69 12.23
C LEU A 322 10.22 -5.55 11.32
N GLU A 323 10.89 -6.56 11.87
CA GLU A 323 11.68 -7.51 11.08
C GLU A 323 10.84 -8.29 10.07
N ALA A 324 9.69 -8.82 10.49
CA ALA A 324 8.78 -9.54 9.60
C ALA A 324 8.17 -8.62 8.52
N GLU A 325 7.84 -7.37 8.87
CA GLU A 325 7.35 -6.36 7.93
C GLU A 325 8.41 -6.04 6.87
N ASP A 326 9.67 -5.95 7.29
CA ASP A 326 10.82 -5.72 6.41
C ASP A 326 11.03 -6.86 5.41
N MET A 327 10.89 -8.10 5.87
CA MET A 327 10.94 -9.29 5.01
C MET A 327 9.72 -9.44 4.09
N GLY A 328 8.69 -8.61 4.25
CA GLY A 328 7.43 -8.72 3.52
C GLY A 328 6.50 -9.83 4.01
N ASP A 329 6.80 -10.47 5.14
CA ASP A 329 5.92 -11.42 5.81
C ASP A 329 4.91 -10.67 6.70
N PHE A 330 3.94 -10.03 6.05
CA PHE A 330 2.92 -9.24 6.74
C PHE A 330 2.05 -10.08 7.68
N SER A 331 1.90 -11.38 7.42
CA SER A 331 1.16 -12.29 8.29
C SER A 331 1.89 -12.53 9.62
N ARG A 332 3.21 -12.77 9.59
CA ARG A 332 4.02 -12.85 10.82
C ARG A 332 4.09 -11.51 11.51
N ALA A 333 4.31 -10.43 10.77
CA ALA A 333 4.33 -9.08 11.33
C ALA A 333 3.02 -8.75 12.07
N ALA A 334 1.85 -9.07 11.50
CA ALA A 334 0.56 -8.81 12.13
C ALA A 334 0.44 -9.50 13.50
N ARG A 335 0.91 -10.76 13.61
CA ARG A 335 0.91 -11.50 14.87
C ARG A 335 1.84 -10.86 15.90
N SER A 336 3.09 -10.57 15.54
CA SER A 336 4.07 -9.99 16.47
C SER A 336 3.69 -8.57 16.90
N CYS A 337 3.18 -7.73 15.99
CA CYS A 337 2.69 -6.39 16.35
C CYS A 337 1.45 -6.46 17.24
N GLY A 338 0.50 -7.36 16.93
CA GLY A 338 -0.66 -7.58 17.78
C GLY A 338 -0.28 -8.07 19.18
N GLN A 339 0.74 -8.92 19.29
CA GLN A 339 1.30 -9.35 20.58
C GLN A 339 1.93 -8.17 21.33
N ALA A 340 2.76 -7.36 20.69
CA ALA A 340 3.35 -6.16 21.32
C ALA A 340 2.26 -5.21 21.86
N ALA A 341 1.24 -4.93 21.04
CA ALA A 341 0.09 -4.11 21.40
C ALA A 341 -0.76 -4.69 22.54
N THR A 342 -0.80 -6.02 22.69
CA THR A 342 -1.51 -6.70 23.77
C THR A 342 -0.71 -6.70 25.07
N LEU A 343 0.61 -6.90 24.97
CA LEU A 343 1.53 -6.90 26.12
C LEU A 343 1.65 -5.51 26.77
N ASP A 344 1.59 -4.46 25.97
CA ASP A 344 1.53 -3.08 26.45
C ASP A 344 0.52 -2.26 25.63
N PRO A 345 -0.73 -2.10 26.12
CA PRO A 345 -1.73 -1.27 25.45
C PRO A 345 -1.37 0.21 25.34
N ALA A 346 -0.46 0.72 26.18
CA ALA A 346 0.00 2.11 26.15
C ALA A 346 1.13 2.32 25.12
N PHE A 347 1.71 1.24 24.57
CA PHE A 347 2.75 1.32 23.56
C PHE A 347 2.20 1.74 22.20
N GLY A 348 1.99 3.05 22.03
CA GLY A 348 1.33 3.63 20.85
C GLY A 348 1.98 3.27 19.52
N ALA A 349 3.31 3.14 19.47
CA ALA A 349 4.01 2.73 18.24
C ALA A 349 3.66 1.28 17.84
N ALA A 350 3.55 0.37 18.80
CA ALA A 350 3.10 -1.00 18.54
C ALA A 350 1.64 -1.04 18.06
N GLN A 351 0.76 -0.22 18.63
CA GLN A 351 -0.63 -0.11 18.18
C GLN A 351 -0.73 0.39 16.73
N GLN A 352 0.02 1.44 16.40
CA GLN A 352 0.05 1.99 15.05
C GLN A 352 0.63 0.99 14.03
N ALA A 353 1.68 0.27 14.41
CA ALA A 353 2.25 -0.76 13.56
C ALA A 353 1.29 -1.95 13.38
N ALA A 354 0.57 -2.38 14.42
CA ALA A 354 -0.45 -3.41 14.31
C ALA A 354 -1.56 -3.02 13.31
N ALA A 355 -2.05 -1.78 13.39
CA ALA A 355 -3.04 -1.27 12.44
C ALA A 355 -2.48 -1.20 11.00
N ARG A 356 -1.28 -0.63 10.83
CA ARG A 356 -0.62 -0.54 9.51
C ARG A 356 -0.40 -1.91 8.88
N VAL A 357 0.07 -2.89 9.65
CA VAL A 357 0.34 -4.23 9.13
C VAL A 357 -0.95 -5.00 8.84
N ALA A 358 -2.01 -4.80 9.63
CA ALA A 358 -3.33 -5.33 9.29
C ALA A 358 -3.83 -4.79 7.94
N ASP A 359 -3.66 -3.49 7.69
CA ASP A 359 -3.95 -2.87 6.39
C ASP A 359 -3.11 -3.50 5.26
N LEU A 360 -1.82 -3.75 5.48
CA LEU A 360 -0.93 -4.42 4.53
C LEU A 360 -1.37 -5.86 4.21
N VAL A 361 -1.81 -6.64 5.21
CA VAL A 361 -2.35 -7.99 5.01
C VAL A 361 -3.62 -7.92 4.16
N ALA A 362 -4.57 -7.06 4.52
CA ALA A 362 -5.82 -6.89 3.78
C ALA A 362 -5.57 -6.46 2.33
N ALA A 363 -4.61 -5.55 2.10
CA ALA A 363 -4.21 -5.11 0.77
C ALA A 363 -3.58 -6.25 -0.05
N ALA A 364 -2.74 -7.09 0.55
CA ALA A 364 -2.06 -8.19 -0.13
C ALA A 364 -3.02 -9.30 -0.58
N GLU A 365 -4.15 -9.48 0.10
CA GLU A 365 -5.16 -10.50 -0.23
C GLU A 365 -6.05 -10.13 -1.42
N VAL A 366 -6.19 -8.84 -1.73
CA VAL A 366 -7.10 -8.36 -2.78
C VAL A 366 -6.32 -7.87 -4.01
N THR A 367 -6.65 -8.42 -5.18
CA THR A 367 -6.01 -8.00 -6.45
C THR A 367 -6.65 -6.75 -7.04
N THR A 368 -5.93 -6.04 -7.91
CA THR A 368 -6.48 -4.89 -8.67
C THR A 368 -7.68 -5.27 -9.51
N GLN A 369 -7.72 -6.50 -10.05
CA GLN A 369 -8.87 -7.02 -10.80
C GLN A 369 -10.10 -7.23 -9.90
N GLN A 370 -9.90 -7.77 -8.70
CA GLN A 370 -10.99 -7.90 -7.73
C GLN A 370 -11.52 -6.53 -7.29
N LEU A 371 -10.62 -5.56 -7.06
CA LEU A 371 -11.00 -4.18 -6.77
C LEU A 371 -11.78 -3.56 -7.95
N ALA A 372 -11.30 -3.72 -9.18
CA ALA A 372 -11.99 -3.21 -10.37
C ALA A 372 -13.45 -3.67 -10.43
N ARG A 373 -13.70 -4.96 -10.16
CA ARG A 373 -15.06 -5.54 -10.12
C ARG A 373 -15.88 -5.00 -8.94
N ARG A 374 -15.28 -4.83 -7.76
CA ARG A 374 -15.94 -4.19 -6.59
C ARG A 374 -16.31 -2.74 -6.88
N GLY A 375 -15.55 -2.05 -7.73
CA GLY A 375 -15.80 -0.70 -8.22
C GLY A 375 -16.98 -0.55 -9.19
N ALA A 376 -17.61 -1.66 -9.63
CA ALA A 376 -18.71 -1.61 -10.61
C ALA A 376 -19.85 -0.61 -10.28
N PRO A 377 -20.22 -0.35 -9.00
CA PRO A 377 -21.20 0.68 -8.66
C PRO A 377 -20.79 2.09 -9.10
N GLU A 378 -19.49 2.41 -9.17
CA GLU A 378 -19.00 3.72 -9.64
C GLU A 378 -19.28 3.95 -11.13
N LEU A 379 -19.38 2.88 -11.92
CA LEU A 379 -19.67 2.96 -13.35
C LEU A 379 -21.13 3.30 -13.66
N ARG A 380 -22.00 3.34 -12.66
CA ARG A 380 -23.47 3.44 -12.83
C ARG A 380 -24.02 4.87 -12.82
N THR A 381 -23.21 5.90 -12.64
CA THR A 381 -23.71 7.29 -12.54
C THR A 381 -24.02 7.98 -13.87
N GLY A 382 -23.88 7.30 -15.02
CA GLY A 382 -24.16 7.87 -16.35
C GLY A 382 -25.36 7.30 -17.11
N LEU A 383 -25.96 6.18 -16.69
CA LEU A 383 -27.02 5.49 -17.44
C LEU A 383 -28.45 5.74 -16.92
N VAL A 384 -28.63 6.57 -15.89
CA VAL A 384 -29.94 6.80 -15.26
C VAL A 384 -30.86 7.74 -16.06
N LEU A 385 -30.45 8.30 -17.21
CA LEU A 385 -31.32 9.21 -17.98
C LEU A 385 -31.69 8.76 -19.40
N ALA A 386 -31.16 7.64 -19.90
CA ALA A 386 -31.50 7.17 -21.25
C ALA A 386 -32.47 5.96 -21.27
N GLU A 387 -32.41 5.08 -20.25
CA GLU A 387 -33.27 3.88 -20.22
C GLU A 387 -34.58 4.08 -19.45
N LEU A 388 -34.67 5.09 -18.57
CA LEU A 388 -35.93 5.40 -17.87
C LEU A 388 -36.93 6.15 -18.76
N SER A 389 -36.47 6.91 -19.75
CA SER A 389 -37.34 7.63 -20.70
C SER A 389 -38.07 6.69 -21.67
N GLU A 390 -37.49 5.53 -21.99
CA GLU A 390 -38.17 4.53 -22.85
C GLU A 390 -39.18 3.66 -22.08
N LEU A 391 -38.97 3.41 -20.79
CA LEU A 391 -39.92 2.64 -19.97
C LEU A 391 -41.17 3.44 -19.58
N ASP A 392 -41.05 4.76 -19.38
CA ASP A 392 -42.22 5.63 -19.15
C ASP A 392 -43.08 5.80 -20.42
N ALA A 393 -42.46 5.78 -21.61
CA ALA A 393 -43.20 5.79 -22.88
C ALA A 393 -44.03 4.50 -23.09
N ILE A 394 -43.61 3.36 -22.53
CA ILE A 394 -44.35 2.09 -22.60
C ILE A 394 -45.49 2.05 -21.57
N ARG A 395 -45.34 2.69 -20.40
CA ARG A 395 -46.41 2.77 -19.38
C ARG A 395 -47.64 3.56 -19.85
N VAL A 396 -47.48 4.52 -20.75
CA VAL A 396 -48.60 5.28 -21.34
C VAL A 396 -49.43 4.45 -22.32
N LEU A 397 -48.88 3.35 -22.85
CA LEU A 397 -49.55 2.46 -23.81
C LEU A 397 -50.27 1.26 -23.16
N VAL A 398 -50.09 1.03 -21.86
CA VAL A 398 -50.76 -0.05 -21.12
C VAL A 398 -51.71 0.57 -20.09
N PRO A 399 -53.04 0.57 -20.34
CA PRO A 399 -54.00 1.02 -19.36
C PRO A 399 -53.91 0.19 -18.08
N ASP A 400 -54.05 0.86 -16.94
CA ASP A 400 -54.11 0.27 -15.59
C ASP A 400 -55.03 -0.98 -15.59
N PRO A 401 -54.55 -2.15 -15.14
CA PRO A 401 -55.37 -3.36 -15.07
C PRO A 401 -56.65 -3.20 -14.23
N GLN A 402 -56.68 -2.23 -13.30
CA GLN A 402 -57.83 -1.95 -12.44
C GLN A 402 -58.85 -1.00 -13.07
N ALA A 403 -58.53 -0.38 -14.20
CA ALA A 403 -59.42 0.54 -14.93
C ALA A 403 -60.20 -0.13 -16.07
N ARG A 404 -60.07 -1.45 -16.26
CA ARG A 404 -60.73 -2.18 -17.35
C ARG A 404 -62.17 -2.52 -16.98
N ASP A 405 -63.13 -2.08 -17.80
CA ASP A 405 -64.53 -2.49 -17.71
C ASP A 405 -64.79 -3.74 -18.58
N PRO A 406 -65.02 -4.92 -17.99
CA PRO A 406 -65.22 -6.17 -18.73
C PRO A 406 -66.45 -6.16 -19.64
N ILE A 407 -67.43 -5.27 -19.41
CA ILE A 407 -68.62 -5.14 -20.26
C ILE A 407 -68.28 -4.41 -21.57
N SER A 408 -67.37 -3.43 -21.51
CA SER A 408 -66.95 -2.61 -22.66
C SER A 408 -65.99 -3.37 -23.59
N GLU A 409 -65.17 -4.26 -23.05
CA GLU A 409 -64.25 -5.14 -23.79
C GLU A 409 -65.02 -6.23 -24.58
N ALA A 410 -66.04 -6.82 -23.96
CA ALA A 410 -66.91 -7.81 -24.62
C ALA A 410 -67.76 -7.22 -25.77
N GLN A 411 -67.97 -5.90 -25.78
CA GLN A 411 -68.70 -5.18 -26.84
C GLN A 411 -67.80 -4.61 -27.94
N GLY A 412 -66.47 -4.80 -27.86
CA GLY A 412 -65.51 -4.34 -28.87
C GLY A 412 -65.45 -2.82 -29.01
N ARG A 413 -65.74 -2.07 -27.93
CA ARG A 413 -65.79 -0.60 -27.93
C ARG A 413 -64.54 0.07 -27.36
N GLU A 414 -63.61 -0.70 -26.81
CA GLU A 414 -62.25 -0.24 -26.48
C GLU A 414 -61.23 -0.77 -27.50
N GLY A 415 -60.27 0.08 -27.86
CA GLY A 415 -59.29 -0.16 -28.92
C GLY A 415 -59.46 0.80 -30.10
N LEU A 416 -58.36 1.17 -30.75
CA LEU A 416 -58.28 2.09 -31.89
C LEU A 416 -59.05 1.56 -33.12
N GLY A 417 -60.37 1.68 -33.08
CA GLY A 417 -61.31 1.40 -34.16
C GLY A 417 -61.92 2.69 -34.71
N ARG A 418 -61.10 3.64 -35.18
CA ARG A 418 -61.53 4.68 -36.11
C ARG A 418 -60.57 4.73 -37.29
N ARG A 419 -61.07 4.34 -38.46
CA ARG A 419 -60.43 4.58 -39.76
C ARG A 419 -60.29 6.08 -39.96
N THR A 420 -59.09 6.61 -39.75
CA THR A 420 -58.65 7.87 -40.34
C THR A 420 -57.32 7.60 -41.02
N VAL A 421 -57.30 7.78 -42.33
CA VAL A 421 -56.13 7.67 -43.20
C VAL A 421 -55.09 8.67 -42.70
N LEU A 422 -53.94 8.18 -42.22
CA LEU A 422 -52.79 9.01 -41.88
C LEU A 422 -51.96 9.18 -43.16
N GLU A 423 -52.04 10.37 -43.75
CA GLU A 423 -51.22 10.75 -44.89
C GLU A 423 -49.80 11.08 -44.38
N ILE A 424 -48.83 10.24 -44.73
CA ILE A 424 -47.42 10.43 -44.36
C ILE A 424 -46.80 11.37 -45.39
N ILE A 425 -46.59 12.63 -45.02
CA ILE A 425 -45.74 13.54 -45.80
C ILE A 425 -44.29 13.29 -45.38
N LEU A 426 -43.55 12.57 -46.23
CA LEU A 426 -42.10 12.51 -46.18
C LEU A 426 -41.52 13.75 -46.85
N GLN A 427 -40.84 14.61 -46.08
CA GLN A 427 -39.85 15.53 -46.63
C GLN A 427 -38.45 15.12 -46.15
N ARG A 428 -37.59 14.82 -47.13
CA ARG A 428 -36.13 14.86 -47.07
C ARG A 428 -35.66 15.60 -48.34
N PRO A 429 -34.47 16.23 -48.37
CA PRO A 429 -33.52 16.49 -47.30
C PRO A 429 -33.59 17.92 -46.75
#